data_AF-A0A7V4JSX6-F1
#
_entry.id   AF-A0A7V4JSX6-F1
#
_cell.length_a   1.000
_cell.length_b   1.000
_cell.length_c   1.000
_cell.angle_alpha   90.00
_cell.angle_beta   90.00
_cell.angle_gamma   90.00
#
_symmetry.space_group_name_H-M   'P 1'
#
loop_
_entity.id
_entity.type
_entity.pdbx_description
1 polymer ?
#
loop_
_entity_poly.entity_id
_entity_poly.type
_entity_poly.pdbx_seq_one_letter_code
_entity_poly.pdbx_strand_id
1 'polypeptide(L)'
;MTDFSAGNVPGFQAAVQARTTQVLWSGRRGQDLVATRPIILDKDSTDPGNTPATTLRGGCVLALADATGKAMPYVPDANDGRQIAVGILEQDQDMLVSGVPTDRFTQMVVHGLVRDGELIGLDPRARQQLGQRLVFDREAVSQAGVLLHPRGVYRKSGNYAVTAEDNGLLLVASAAATFTLPAKQNGLAFRFAQMADANLVIAGSGDLVHKGNAAASSVAFQMPGERIGSQVLVECLYVAAGTLKWLVTNLGGTTATVS
;
A
#
# COMPACT_ATOMS: atom_id res chain seq x y z
N MET A 1 24.59 43.49 -32.95
CA MET A 1 23.49 43.01 -32.08
C MET A 1 23.07 41.66 -32.61
N THR A 2 23.85 40.63 -32.31
CA THR A 2 23.68 39.26 -32.81
C THR A 2 24.16 38.33 -31.73
N ASP A 3 23.33 38.18 -30.69
CA ASP A 3 23.55 37.14 -29.68
C ASP A 3 22.18 36.66 -29.19
N PHE A 4 21.61 35.72 -29.95
CA PHE A 4 20.58 34.79 -29.47
C PHE A 4 21.24 33.41 -29.37
N SER A 5 22.28 33.31 -28.55
CA SER A 5 22.88 32.03 -28.16
C SER A 5 21.99 31.37 -27.10
N ALA A 6 21.40 30.22 -27.45
CA ALA A 6 20.66 29.29 -26.60
C ALA A 6 19.23 29.71 -26.17
N GLY A 7 18.40 30.13 -27.13
CA GLY A 7 16.96 29.94 -27.00
C GLY A 7 16.61 28.47 -27.29
N ASN A 8 15.93 27.79 -26.36
CA ASN A 8 15.35 26.47 -26.58
C ASN A 8 14.66 26.43 -27.94
N VAL A 9 15.26 25.75 -28.92
CA VAL A 9 14.65 25.58 -30.25
C VAL A 9 13.33 24.85 -30.02
N PRO A 10 12.17 25.46 -30.34
CA PRO A 10 10.90 24.76 -30.28
C PRO A 10 10.90 23.74 -31.41
N GLY A 11 11.29 22.51 -31.12
CA GLY A 11 11.46 21.47 -32.12
C GLY A 11 11.81 20.13 -31.50
N PHE A 12 10.84 19.22 -31.51
CA PHE A 12 10.95 17.78 -31.30
C PHE A 12 12.03 17.32 -30.31
N GLN A 13 11.72 17.38 -29.02
CA GLN A 13 12.42 16.53 -28.06
C GLN A 13 12.19 15.05 -28.45
N ALA A 14 13.20 14.21 -28.21
CA ALA A 14 13.04 12.76 -28.33
C ALA A 14 11.79 12.34 -27.56
N ALA A 15 11.00 11.40 -28.08
CA ALA A 15 9.81 10.91 -27.41
C ALA A 15 10.17 10.45 -25.99
N VAL A 16 9.87 11.30 -25.00
CA VAL A 16 10.22 11.06 -23.59
C VAL A 16 9.35 9.94 -23.00
N GLN A 17 8.28 9.58 -23.70
CA GLN A 17 7.33 8.55 -23.28
C GLN A 17 6.94 7.64 -24.42
N ALA A 18 6.97 6.34 -24.14
CA ALA A 18 6.47 5.30 -25.02
C ALA A 18 4.96 5.03 -24.84
N ARG A 19 4.31 5.61 -23.81
CA ARG A 19 2.92 5.31 -23.45
C ARG A 19 2.22 6.51 -22.83
N THR A 20 1.02 6.80 -23.30
CA THR A 20 0.10 7.76 -22.68
C THR A 20 -0.47 7.15 -21.40
N THR A 21 -0.23 7.79 -20.26
CA THR A 21 -0.84 7.41 -18.97
C THR A 21 -2.14 8.18 -18.80
N GLN A 22 -3.20 7.47 -18.40
CA GLN A 22 -4.48 8.08 -18.04
C GLN A 22 -4.82 7.68 -16.61
N VAL A 23 -4.33 8.48 -15.65
CA VAL A 23 -4.50 8.24 -14.22
C VAL A 23 -5.96 8.35 -13.78
N LEU A 24 -6.67 9.36 -14.30
CA LEU A 24 -8.04 9.67 -13.92
C LEU A 24 -9.05 8.84 -14.73
N TRP A 25 -10.05 8.30 -14.03
CA TRP A 25 -11.21 7.62 -14.62
C TRP A 25 -12.45 8.51 -14.66
N SER A 26 -12.30 9.84 -14.58
CA SER A 26 -13.42 10.75 -14.72
C SER A 26 -13.77 10.98 -16.20
N GLY A 27 -15.02 10.68 -16.56
CA GLY A 27 -15.59 11.20 -17.79
C GLY A 27 -15.78 12.72 -17.73
N ARG A 28 -16.31 13.33 -18.80
CA ARG A 28 -16.55 14.78 -18.87
C ARG A 28 -17.40 15.34 -17.71
N ARG A 29 -18.22 14.50 -17.07
CA ARG A 29 -19.10 14.85 -15.95
C ARG A 29 -18.54 14.51 -14.56
N GLY A 30 -17.28 14.06 -14.46
CA GLY A 30 -16.65 13.71 -13.18
C GLY A 30 -15.36 14.47 -12.90
N GLN A 31 -15.01 15.47 -13.73
CA GLN A 31 -13.82 16.30 -13.52
C GLN A 31 -13.96 17.19 -12.28
N ASP A 32 -15.19 17.56 -11.93
CA ASP A 32 -15.56 18.28 -10.72
C ASP A 32 -15.34 17.47 -9.43
N LEU A 33 -15.28 16.14 -9.53
CA LEU A 33 -15.01 15.25 -8.39
C LEU A 33 -13.52 15.04 -8.12
N VAL A 34 -12.65 15.57 -8.98
CA VAL A 34 -11.20 15.48 -8.85
C VAL A 34 -10.71 16.71 -8.09
N ALA A 35 -10.07 16.48 -6.93
CA ALA A 35 -9.38 17.54 -6.21
C ALA A 35 -7.86 17.35 -6.38
N THR A 36 -7.19 18.40 -6.84
CA THR A 36 -5.74 18.47 -6.90
C THR A 36 -5.20 19.40 -5.83
N ARG A 37 -3.96 19.17 -5.42
CA ARG A 37 -3.22 20.02 -4.48
C ARG A 37 -1.90 20.43 -5.11
N PRO A 38 -1.53 21.72 -5.07
CA PRO A 38 -0.21 22.15 -5.51
C PRO A 38 0.87 21.59 -4.58
N ILE A 39 1.96 21.11 -5.18
CA ILE A 39 3.10 20.54 -4.48
C ILE A 39 4.41 20.98 -5.11
N ILE A 40 5.47 20.86 -4.33
CA ILE A 40 6.85 20.93 -4.81
C ILE A 40 7.43 19.52 -4.69
N LEU A 41 7.81 18.94 -5.82
CA LEU A 41 8.59 17.72 -5.86
C LEU A 41 10.04 18.04 -5.48
N ASP A 42 10.61 17.23 -4.60
CA ASP A 42 12.01 17.35 -4.23
C ASP A 42 12.91 17.00 -5.40
N LYS A 43 13.95 17.81 -5.65
CA LYS A 43 14.95 17.61 -6.71
C LYS A 43 15.57 16.20 -6.76
N ASP A 44 15.66 15.52 -5.62
CA ASP A 44 16.29 14.19 -5.51
C ASP A 44 15.27 13.05 -5.77
N SER A 45 14.05 13.39 -6.18
CA SER A 45 13.03 12.42 -6.57
C SER A 45 13.42 11.67 -7.83
N THR A 46 13.39 10.34 -7.75
CA THR A 46 13.69 9.44 -8.89
C THR A 46 12.64 8.35 -9.03
N ASP A 47 12.37 7.91 -10.26
CA ASP A 47 11.56 6.74 -10.56
C ASP A 47 12.47 5.60 -11.04
N PRO A 48 12.90 4.69 -10.15
CA PRO A 48 13.86 3.64 -10.48
C PRO A 48 13.33 2.63 -11.51
N GLY A 49 12.02 2.57 -11.73
CA GLY A 49 11.41 1.71 -12.74
C GLY A 49 11.26 2.37 -14.12
N ASN A 50 11.78 3.59 -14.29
CA ASN A 50 11.75 4.33 -15.55
C ASN A 50 13.15 4.49 -16.15
N THR A 51 13.22 4.77 -17.45
CA THR A 51 14.46 5.11 -18.16
C THR A 51 14.21 6.33 -19.04
N PRO A 52 14.78 7.52 -18.72
CA PRO A 52 15.66 7.79 -17.57
C PRO A 52 14.92 7.83 -16.22
N ALA A 53 15.61 7.47 -15.14
CA ALA A 53 15.04 7.48 -13.79
C ALA A 53 14.75 8.89 -13.24
N THR A 54 15.24 9.93 -13.92
CA THR A 54 15.01 11.34 -13.56
C THR A 54 13.66 11.88 -14.03
N THR A 55 12.91 11.11 -14.81
CA THR A 55 11.53 11.44 -15.18
C THR A 55 10.58 10.64 -14.31
N LEU A 56 9.84 11.31 -13.43
CA LEU A 56 8.78 10.69 -12.64
C LEU A 56 7.57 10.43 -13.53
N ARG A 57 7.04 9.21 -13.53
CA ARG A 57 5.86 8.89 -14.33
C ARG A 57 4.57 9.36 -13.67
N GLY A 58 3.60 9.80 -14.47
CA GLY A 58 2.23 10.03 -14.05
C GLY A 58 1.66 8.74 -13.47
N GLY A 59 0.92 8.85 -12.37
CA GLY A 59 0.44 7.70 -11.61
C GLY A 59 1.37 7.27 -10.47
N CYS A 60 2.57 7.84 -10.34
CA CYS A 60 3.41 7.62 -9.16
C CYS A 60 2.68 8.04 -7.87
N VAL A 61 2.60 7.12 -6.92
CA VAL A 61 2.12 7.42 -5.57
C VAL A 61 3.15 8.30 -4.87
N LEU A 62 2.69 9.38 -4.28
CA LEU A 62 3.52 10.36 -3.60
C LEU A 62 3.33 10.32 -2.09
N ALA A 63 4.39 10.69 -1.38
CA ALA A 63 4.43 10.92 0.05
C ALA A 63 5.12 12.27 0.33
N LEU A 64 5.04 12.77 1.55
CA LEU A 64 5.79 13.96 1.98
C LEU A 64 6.99 13.52 2.80
N ALA A 65 8.18 14.02 2.47
CA ALA A 65 9.36 13.81 3.29
C ALA A 65 9.32 14.71 4.52
N ASP A 66 9.56 14.15 5.71
CA ASP A 66 9.46 14.87 6.99
C ASP A 66 10.46 16.03 7.09
N ALA A 67 11.68 15.83 6.58
CA ALA A 67 12.76 16.81 6.68
C ALA A 67 12.53 18.06 5.81
N THR A 68 11.95 17.89 4.61
CA THR A 68 11.81 18.98 3.63
C THR A 68 10.37 19.47 3.48
N GLY A 69 9.39 18.66 3.88
CA GLY A 69 7.97 18.90 3.62
C GLY A 69 7.59 18.81 2.13
N LYS A 70 8.52 18.39 1.27
CA LYS A 70 8.32 18.28 -0.18
C LYS A 70 7.79 16.91 -0.55
N ALA A 71 7.12 16.85 -1.70
CA ALA A 71 6.60 15.61 -2.24
C ALA A 71 7.72 14.78 -2.86
N MET A 72 7.71 13.48 -2.58
CA MET A 72 8.63 12.49 -3.15
C MET A 72 7.84 11.21 -3.48
N PRO A 73 8.37 10.32 -4.34
CA PRO A 73 7.79 9.00 -4.53
C PRO A 73 7.62 8.27 -3.19
N TYR A 74 6.48 7.61 -3.03
CA TYR A 74 6.18 6.76 -1.89
C TYR A 74 7.18 5.62 -1.79
N VAL A 75 7.70 5.40 -0.59
CA VAL A 75 8.66 4.32 -0.29
C VAL A 75 8.19 3.62 0.98
N PRO A 76 7.66 2.38 0.88
CA PRO A 76 6.95 1.75 1.99
C PRO A 76 7.85 1.35 3.17
N ASP A 77 9.15 1.18 2.93
CA ASP A 77 10.15 0.79 3.93
C ASP A 77 11.04 1.95 4.39
N ALA A 78 10.72 3.18 3.97
CA ALA A 78 11.39 4.38 4.43
C ALA A 78 11.04 4.71 5.89
N ASN A 79 11.84 5.59 6.49
CA ASN A 79 11.71 6.05 7.88
C ASN A 79 11.68 7.58 7.99
N ASP A 80 11.32 8.26 6.91
CA ASP A 80 11.43 9.72 6.75
C ASP A 80 10.12 10.38 6.30
N GLY A 81 8.98 9.74 6.57
CA GLY A 81 7.64 10.20 6.20
C GLY A 81 7.18 9.64 4.85
N ARG A 82 8.10 9.18 4.00
CA ARG A 82 7.77 8.62 2.68
C ARG A 82 6.97 7.31 2.70
N GLN A 83 6.85 6.69 3.88
CA GLN A 83 5.99 5.52 4.13
C GLN A 83 4.49 5.85 4.25
N ILE A 84 4.11 7.12 4.15
CA ILE A 84 2.71 7.57 4.21
C ILE A 84 2.31 8.17 2.86
N ALA A 85 1.51 7.42 2.08
CA ALA A 85 0.96 7.89 0.83
C ALA A 85 -0.02 9.06 1.06
N VAL A 86 0.16 10.15 0.31
CA VAL A 86 -0.65 11.38 0.44
C VAL A 86 -1.47 11.72 -0.81
N GLY A 87 -1.03 11.26 -1.98
CA GLY A 87 -1.65 11.58 -3.26
C GLY A 87 -0.96 10.87 -4.42
N ILE A 88 -1.35 11.21 -5.64
CA ILE A 88 -0.84 10.62 -6.88
C ILE A 88 -0.39 11.73 -7.81
N LEU A 89 0.77 11.55 -8.45
CA LEU A 89 1.26 12.47 -9.48
C LEU A 89 0.37 12.40 -10.73
N GLU A 90 -0.20 13.54 -11.15
CA GLU A 90 -1.17 13.56 -12.25
C GLU A 90 -0.51 13.34 -13.62
N GLN A 91 0.63 14.00 -13.84
CA GLN A 91 1.34 14.04 -15.12
C GLN A 91 2.80 13.73 -14.89
N ASP A 92 3.44 13.14 -15.89
CA ASP A 92 4.87 12.86 -15.79
C ASP A 92 5.66 14.17 -15.63
N GLN A 93 6.71 14.11 -14.83
CA GLN A 93 7.52 15.27 -14.51
C GLN A 93 8.99 14.94 -14.69
N ASP A 94 9.64 15.62 -15.65
CA ASP A 94 11.10 15.65 -15.70
C ASP A 94 11.64 16.48 -14.53
N MET A 95 12.57 15.89 -13.77
CA MET A 95 13.21 16.51 -12.61
C MET A 95 14.48 17.28 -13.01
N LEU A 96 14.94 17.16 -14.25
CA LEU A 96 16.11 17.89 -14.74
C LEU A 96 15.68 19.22 -15.39
N VAL A 97 16.40 20.28 -15.04
CA VAL A 97 16.35 21.56 -15.75
C VAL A 97 17.75 21.83 -16.27
N SER A 98 17.93 21.82 -17.59
CA SER A 98 19.24 21.94 -18.23
C SER A 98 20.26 20.89 -17.73
N GLY A 99 19.78 19.66 -17.48
CA GLY A 99 20.60 18.55 -16.99
C GLY A 99 20.89 18.55 -15.48
N VAL A 100 20.37 19.52 -14.73
CA VAL A 100 20.58 19.61 -13.27
C VAL A 100 19.28 19.26 -12.53
N PRO A 101 19.32 18.32 -11.56
CA PRO A 101 18.18 18.03 -10.69
C PRO A 101 17.72 19.29 -9.95
N THR A 102 16.46 19.66 -10.12
CA THR A 102 15.87 20.89 -9.55
C THR A 102 14.50 20.59 -8.99
N ASP A 103 14.09 21.30 -7.94
CA ASP A 103 12.74 21.19 -7.39
C ASP A 103 11.70 21.56 -8.45
N ARG A 104 10.60 20.82 -8.51
CA ARG A 104 9.56 21.01 -9.54
C ARG A 104 8.22 21.31 -8.90
N PHE A 105 7.63 22.45 -9.27
CA PHE A 105 6.24 22.73 -8.92
C PHE A 105 5.31 21.94 -9.83
N THR A 106 4.37 21.22 -9.24
CA THR A 106 3.34 20.46 -9.97
C THR A 106 2.08 20.29 -9.12
N GLN A 107 1.12 19.52 -9.62
CA GLN A 107 -0.09 19.15 -8.91
C GLN A 107 -0.12 17.65 -8.62
N MET A 108 -0.65 17.30 -7.45
CA MET A 108 -1.01 15.92 -7.14
C MET A 108 -2.52 15.77 -6.99
N VAL A 109 -3.03 14.63 -7.41
CA VAL A 109 -4.41 14.21 -7.16
C VAL A 109 -4.52 13.76 -5.71
N VAL A 110 -5.39 14.41 -4.94
CA VAL A 110 -5.66 14.07 -3.53
C VAL A 110 -7.05 13.49 -3.33
N HIS A 111 -7.96 13.68 -4.29
CA HIS A 111 -9.30 13.10 -4.29
C HIS A 111 -9.78 12.85 -5.73
N GLY A 112 -10.57 11.80 -5.94
CA GLY A 112 -11.16 11.47 -7.24
C GLY A 112 -11.20 9.97 -7.57
N LEU A 113 -11.60 9.68 -8.80
CA LEU A 113 -11.64 8.33 -9.37
C LEU A 113 -10.34 8.04 -10.13
N VAL A 114 -9.61 7.01 -9.72
CA VAL A 114 -8.29 6.67 -10.27
C VAL A 114 -8.25 5.24 -10.80
N ARG A 115 -7.47 5.01 -11.85
CA ARG A 115 -7.28 3.67 -12.43
C ARG A 115 -6.15 2.94 -11.73
N ASP A 116 -6.47 1.87 -11.00
CA ASP A 116 -5.51 1.09 -10.21
C ASP A 116 -4.34 0.59 -11.08
N GLY A 117 -4.64 0.11 -12.29
CA GLY A 117 -3.64 -0.46 -13.21
C GLY A 117 -2.65 0.54 -13.82
N GLU A 118 -2.89 1.84 -13.64
CA GLU A 118 -2.00 2.91 -14.12
C GLU A 118 -1.16 3.51 -12.97
N LEU A 119 -1.34 3.04 -11.72
CA LEU A 119 -0.62 3.56 -10.57
C LEU A 119 0.70 2.84 -10.34
N ILE A 120 1.74 3.61 -10.01
CA ILE A 120 3.09 3.13 -9.79
C ILE A 120 3.42 3.27 -8.30
N GLY A 121 3.89 2.18 -7.70
CA GLY A 121 4.20 2.13 -6.26
C GLY A 121 2.97 1.99 -5.36
N LEU A 122 1.80 1.63 -5.91
CA LEU A 122 0.62 1.36 -5.10
C LEU A 122 0.66 -0.05 -4.53
N ASP A 123 1.09 -0.17 -3.27
CA ASP A 123 0.96 -1.39 -2.49
C ASP A 123 -0.38 -1.42 -1.70
N PRO A 124 -0.75 -2.55 -1.08
CA PRO A 124 -1.97 -2.63 -0.28
C PRO A 124 -2.06 -1.59 0.85
N ARG A 125 -0.92 -1.16 1.43
CA ARG A 125 -0.89 -0.16 2.51
C ARG A 125 -1.15 1.24 1.99
N ALA A 126 -0.48 1.65 0.92
CA ALA A 126 -0.72 2.91 0.22
C ALA A 126 -2.17 3.00 -0.25
N ARG A 127 -2.73 1.89 -0.75
CA ARG A 127 -4.15 1.81 -1.11
C ARG A 127 -5.07 2.07 0.07
N GLN A 128 -4.80 1.48 1.24
CA GLN A 128 -5.58 1.75 2.47
C GLN A 128 -5.47 3.21 2.94
N GLN A 129 -4.27 3.80 2.86
CA GLN A 129 -4.02 5.21 3.24
C GLN A 129 -4.77 6.19 2.32
N LEU A 130 -4.82 5.88 1.03
CA LEU A 130 -5.46 6.71 0.01
C LEU A 130 -6.97 6.44 -0.13
N GLY A 131 -7.45 5.26 0.25
CA GLY A 131 -8.83 4.81 0.05
C GLY A 131 -9.91 5.63 0.76
N GLN A 132 -9.55 6.54 1.68
CA GLN A 132 -10.49 7.53 2.23
C GLN A 132 -10.85 8.65 1.25
N ARG A 133 -9.99 8.90 0.26
CA ARG A 133 -10.06 10.08 -0.62
C ARG A 133 -10.10 9.68 -2.09
N LEU A 134 -9.54 8.53 -2.43
CA LEU A 134 -9.46 8.03 -3.80
C LEU A 134 -10.28 6.75 -3.92
N VAL A 135 -11.06 6.66 -5.00
CA VAL A 135 -11.81 5.45 -5.35
C VAL A 135 -11.12 4.81 -6.55
N PHE A 136 -10.80 3.53 -6.42
CA PHE A 136 -10.07 2.77 -7.44
C PHE A 136 -11.04 1.99 -8.35
N ASP A 137 -10.79 2.00 -9.66
CA ASP A 137 -11.68 1.42 -10.68
C ASP A 137 -11.89 -0.09 -10.59
N ARG A 138 -10.84 -0.85 -10.23
CA ARG A 138 -10.86 -2.31 -10.10
C ARG A 138 -11.27 -2.81 -8.72
N GLU A 139 -11.86 -1.96 -7.90
CA GLU A 139 -12.01 -2.25 -6.50
C GLU A 139 -13.37 -2.86 -6.14
N ALA A 140 -13.32 -3.98 -5.42
CA ALA A 140 -14.45 -4.52 -4.66
C ALA A 140 -14.53 -3.88 -3.26
N VAL A 141 -14.39 -2.55 -3.16
CA VAL A 141 -14.42 -1.66 -1.98
C VAL A 141 -13.06 -1.32 -1.30
N SER A 142 -12.63 -0.06 -1.44
CA SER A 142 -11.58 0.61 -0.65
C SER A 142 -12.14 0.90 0.72
N GLN A 143 -11.86 0.04 1.68
CA GLN A 143 -12.20 0.39 3.05
C GLN A 143 -10.96 0.85 3.80
N ALA A 144 -10.86 2.17 3.86
CA ALA A 144 -10.30 2.79 5.03
C ALA A 144 -10.88 2.13 6.30
N GLY A 145 -10.03 1.49 7.10
CA GLY A 145 -10.46 0.81 8.31
C GLY A 145 -10.70 -0.70 8.20
N VAL A 146 -10.15 -1.37 7.19
CA VAL A 146 -10.08 -2.85 7.08
C VAL A 146 -9.68 -3.54 8.41
N LEU A 147 -8.86 -2.87 9.23
CA LEU A 147 -8.40 -3.41 10.51
C LEU A 147 -9.53 -3.62 11.53
N LEU A 148 -10.58 -2.81 11.47
CA LEU A 148 -11.73 -2.88 12.40
C LEU A 148 -12.98 -3.43 11.73
N HIS A 149 -13.16 -3.17 10.43
CA HIS A 149 -14.33 -3.58 9.66
C HIS A 149 -13.91 -4.50 8.51
N PRO A 150 -14.13 -5.82 8.63
CA PRO A 150 -13.79 -6.74 7.55
C PRO A 150 -14.68 -6.48 6.34
N ARG A 151 -14.10 -6.55 5.14
CA ARG A 151 -14.81 -6.40 3.85
C ARG A 151 -15.91 -7.45 3.68
N GLY A 152 -15.72 -8.62 4.27
CA GLY A 152 -16.66 -9.73 4.18
C GLY A 152 -16.26 -10.86 5.12
N VAL A 153 -17.13 -11.86 5.22
CA VAL A 153 -16.93 -13.01 6.10
C VAL A 153 -16.84 -14.28 5.26
N TYR A 154 -15.75 -15.04 5.41
CA TYR A 154 -15.57 -16.33 4.75
C TYR A 154 -15.41 -17.44 5.79
N ARG A 155 -16.29 -18.45 5.74
CA ARG A 155 -16.26 -19.61 6.64
C ARG A 155 -15.38 -20.72 6.07
N LYS A 156 -14.54 -21.33 6.92
CA LYS A 156 -13.66 -22.46 6.58
C LYS A 156 -13.81 -23.55 7.65
N SER A 157 -13.93 -24.80 7.23
CA SER A 157 -14.09 -25.96 8.12
C SER A 157 -12.83 -26.82 8.25
N GLY A 158 -11.67 -26.29 7.84
CA GLY A 158 -10.39 -26.99 7.86
C GLY A 158 -9.25 -26.06 7.47
N ASN A 159 -8.07 -26.64 7.24
CA ASN A 159 -6.87 -25.89 6.86
C ASN A 159 -7.09 -25.08 5.58
N TYR A 160 -6.54 -23.87 5.55
CA TYR A 160 -6.70 -22.97 4.42
C TYR A 160 -5.41 -22.17 4.17
N ALA A 161 -4.95 -22.19 2.92
CA ALA A 161 -3.89 -21.30 2.46
C ALA A 161 -4.51 -19.96 2.11
N VAL A 162 -4.23 -18.95 2.91
CA VAL A 162 -4.71 -17.58 2.72
C VAL A 162 -3.98 -16.98 1.51
N THR A 163 -4.70 -16.28 0.65
CA THR A 163 -4.12 -15.57 -0.50
C THR A 163 -4.09 -14.07 -0.26
N ALA A 164 -3.37 -13.33 -1.11
CA ALA A 164 -3.39 -11.86 -1.06
C ALA A 164 -4.79 -11.29 -1.39
N GLU A 165 -5.65 -12.04 -2.09
CA GLU A 165 -7.01 -11.62 -2.42
C GLU A 165 -7.97 -11.67 -1.22
N ASP A 166 -7.61 -12.45 -0.19
CA ASP A 166 -8.34 -12.52 1.07
C ASP A 166 -8.08 -11.28 1.97
N ASN A 167 -7.28 -10.31 1.50
CA ASN A 167 -6.95 -9.11 2.25
C ASN A 167 -8.21 -8.39 2.73
N GLY A 168 -8.24 -8.11 4.03
CA GLY A 168 -9.34 -7.47 4.73
C GLY A 168 -10.60 -8.32 4.93
N LEU A 169 -10.56 -9.64 4.68
CA LEU A 169 -11.65 -10.54 5.05
C LEU A 169 -11.55 -11.00 6.50
N LEU A 170 -12.71 -11.32 7.08
CA LEU A 170 -12.83 -12.12 8.30
C LEU A 170 -12.96 -13.59 7.91
N LEU A 171 -11.95 -14.38 8.24
CA LEU A 171 -11.89 -15.82 8.06
C LEU A 171 -12.38 -16.50 9.34
N VAL A 172 -13.53 -17.15 9.26
CA VAL A 172 -14.18 -17.82 10.38
C VAL A 172 -13.96 -19.31 10.29
N ALA A 173 -13.19 -19.88 11.22
CA ALA A 173 -13.07 -21.32 11.39
C ALA A 173 -14.32 -21.88 12.09
N SER A 174 -14.87 -22.95 11.54
CA SER A 174 -16.00 -23.71 12.12
C SER A 174 -15.59 -25.10 12.63
N ALA A 175 -14.29 -25.39 12.64
CA ALA A 175 -13.66 -26.62 13.12
C ALA A 175 -12.17 -26.32 13.40
N ALA A 176 -11.38 -27.33 13.77
CA ALA A 176 -9.92 -27.19 13.85
C ALA A 176 -9.37 -26.74 12.48
N ALA A 177 -8.65 -25.62 12.47
CA ALA A 177 -8.14 -25.03 11.24
C ALA A 177 -6.78 -24.39 11.46
N THR A 178 -5.86 -24.66 10.53
CA THR A 178 -4.61 -23.93 10.36
C THR A 178 -4.75 -23.00 9.16
N PHE A 179 -4.52 -21.71 9.39
CA PHE A 179 -4.43 -20.72 8.33
C PHE A 179 -2.96 -20.46 8.01
N THR A 180 -2.56 -20.79 6.78
CA THR A 180 -1.20 -20.53 6.29
C THR A 180 -1.18 -19.18 5.59
N LEU A 181 -0.38 -18.24 6.10
CA LEU A 181 -0.29 -16.89 5.55
C LEU A 181 0.38 -16.89 4.16
N PRO A 182 0.01 -15.95 3.27
CA PRO A 182 0.61 -15.83 1.95
C PRO A 182 2.04 -15.29 2.02
N ALA A 183 2.66 -15.14 0.84
CA ALA A 183 3.89 -14.35 0.70
C ALA A 183 3.70 -12.94 1.27
N LYS A 184 4.71 -12.45 2.00
CA LYS A 184 4.69 -11.15 2.66
C LYS A 184 4.56 -10.01 1.65
N GLN A 185 3.59 -9.14 1.85
CA GLN A 185 3.44 -7.87 1.15
C GLN A 185 2.96 -6.80 2.15
N ASN A 186 3.51 -5.60 2.07
CA ASN A 186 3.18 -4.51 2.98
C ASN A 186 1.68 -4.17 2.93
N GLY A 187 1.04 -4.07 4.09
CA GLY A 187 -0.37 -3.70 4.21
C GLY A 187 -1.37 -4.84 4.02
N LEU A 188 -0.93 -6.09 3.83
CA LEU A 188 -1.83 -7.24 3.95
C LEU A 188 -2.31 -7.37 5.39
N ALA A 189 -3.62 -7.46 5.57
CA ALA A 189 -4.27 -7.58 6.87
C ALA A 189 -5.38 -8.63 6.79
N PHE A 190 -5.41 -9.54 7.75
CA PHE A 190 -6.40 -10.61 7.82
C PHE A 190 -6.96 -10.70 9.24
N ARG A 191 -8.26 -10.95 9.35
CA ARG A 191 -8.88 -11.25 10.64
C ARG A 191 -9.29 -12.70 10.67
N PHE A 192 -8.97 -13.38 11.76
CA PHE A 192 -9.34 -14.76 11.99
C PHE A 192 -10.24 -14.84 13.23
N ALA A 193 -11.24 -15.71 13.17
CA ALA A 193 -12.06 -16.04 14.32
C ALA A 193 -12.31 -17.55 14.36
N GLN A 194 -12.30 -18.14 15.55
CA GLN A 194 -12.72 -19.51 15.75
C GLN A 194 -14.08 -19.55 16.44
N MET A 195 -14.98 -20.36 15.90
CA MET A 195 -16.34 -20.57 16.41
C MET A 195 -16.57 -22.01 16.90
N ALA A 196 -15.57 -22.88 16.76
CA ALA A 196 -15.59 -24.23 17.29
C ALA A 196 -14.74 -24.38 18.55
N ASP A 197 -15.04 -25.41 19.34
CA ASP A 197 -14.22 -25.85 20.47
C ASP A 197 -12.96 -26.58 19.95
N ALA A 198 -12.07 -25.82 19.32
CA ALA A 198 -10.89 -26.33 18.63
C ALA A 198 -9.81 -25.25 18.53
N ASN A 199 -8.56 -25.67 18.38
CA ASN A 199 -7.44 -24.73 18.23
C ASN A 199 -7.54 -23.93 16.92
N LEU A 200 -7.24 -22.64 17.00
CA LEU A 200 -6.96 -21.78 15.85
C LEU A 200 -5.45 -21.65 15.72
N VAL A 201 -4.89 -22.03 14.57
CA VAL A 201 -3.45 -21.93 14.32
C VAL A 201 -3.21 -20.99 13.16
N ILE A 202 -2.38 -19.98 13.39
CA ILE A 202 -1.84 -19.10 12.35
C ILE A 202 -0.40 -19.54 12.08
N ALA A 203 -0.14 -20.01 10.86
CA ALA A 203 1.17 -20.45 10.43
C ALA A 203 1.85 -19.37 9.59
N GLY A 204 3.08 -19.01 9.95
CA GLY A 204 3.94 -18.09 9.23
C GLY A 204 5.33 -18.70 9.10
N SER A 205 6.08 -18.37 8.05
CA SER A 205 7.36 -19.01 7.76
C SER A 205 8.53 -18.46 8.61
N GLY A 206 8.40 -18.42 9.93
CA GLY A 206 9.43 -17.85 10.85
C GLY A 206 9.43 -16.32 10.93
N ASP A 207 8.33 -15.70 10.52
CA ASP A 207 8.21 -14.25 10.33
C ASP A 207 7.07 -13.62 11.15
N LEU A 208 6.48 -14.40 12.07
CA LEU A 208 5.46 -13.89 12.96
C LEU A 208 6.11 -13.19 14.17
N VAL A 209 5.54 -12.04 14.51
CA VAL A 209 5.86 -11.29 15.72
C VAL A 209 4.67 -11.43 16.67
N HIS A 210 4.91 -12.04 17.83
CA HIS A 210 3.95 -12.14 18.92
C HIS A 210 4.68 -12.03 20.28
N LYS A 211 3.93 -12.05 21.39
CA LYS A 211 4.48 -11.88 22.74
C LYS A 211 5.70 -12.78 22.98
N GLY A 212 6.86 -12.16 23.21
CA GLY A 212 8.12 -12.84 23.54
C GLY A 212 8.85 -13.50 22.37
N ASN A 213 8.39 -13.35 21.12
CA ASN A 213 9.05 -13.93 19.95
C ASN A 213 8.82 -13.08 18.69
N ALA A 214 9.90 -12.62 18.05
CA ALA A 214 9.87 -11.80 16.82
C ALA A 214 10.10 -12.60 15.52
N ALA A 215 10.23 -13.92 15.62
CA ALA A 215 10.51 -14.83 14.51
C ALA A 215 9.78 -16.16 14.66
N ALA A 216 8.54 -16.13 15.14
CA ALA A 216 7.74 -17.32 15.33
C ALA A 216 7.30 -17.92 13.98
N SER A 217 7.23 -19.25 13.95
CA SER A 217 6.73 -20.06 12.84
C SER A 217 5.22 -20.31 12.95
N SER A 218 4.67 -20.24 14.16
CA SER A 218 3.22 -20.29 14.35
C SER A 218 2.79 -19.60 15.63
N VAL A 219 1.53 -19.17 15.63
CA VAL A 219 0.82 -18.72 16.82
C VAL A 219 -0.48 -19.52 16.91
N ALA A 220 -0.64 -20.27 17.99
CA ALA A 220 -1.81 -21.09 18.26
C ALA A 220 -2.62 -20.49 19.42
N PHE A 221 -3.93 -20.40 19.23
CA PHE A 221 -4.88 -19.96 20.24
C PHE A 221 -5.65 -21.19 20.71
N GLN A 222 -5.43 -21.57 21.97
CA GLN A 222 -6.09 -22.71 22.60
C GLN A 222 -7.46 -22.26 23.11
N MET A 223 -8.50 -23.01 22.74
CA MET A 223 -9.90 -22.72 23.12
C MET A 223 -10.69 -23.92 23.72
N PRO A 224 -10.10 -24.93 24.39
CA PRO A 224 -10.93 -25.96 25.03
C PRO A 224 -11.98 -25.33 25.97
N GLY A 225 -13.26 -25.48 25.64
CA GLY A 225 -14.39 -24.96 26.41
C GLY A 225 -14.81 -23.51 26.12
N GLU A 226 -14.09 -22.76 25.29
CA GLU A 226 -14.43 -21.38 24.89
C GLU A 226 -14.96 -21.37 23.45
N ARG A 227 -16.27 -21.61 23.27
CA ARG A 227 -16.91 -21.68 21.94
C ARG A 227 -16.89 -20.36 21.15
N ILE A 228 -16.54 -19.25 21.80
CA ILE A 228 -16.50 -17.90 21.23
C ILE A 228 -15.39 -17.16 21.99
N GLY A 229 -14.19 -16.99 21.43
CA GLY A 229 -13.12 -16.41 22.24
C GLY A 229 -11.85 -15.93 21.56
N SER A 230 -11.36 -16.59 20.51
CA SER A 230 -10.20 -16.08 19.77
C SER A 230 -10.64 -15.31 18.54
N GLN A 231 -10.32 -14.02 18.56
CA GLN A 231 -10.24 -13.22 17.36
C GLN A 231 -8.84 -12.67 17.26
N VAL A 232 -8.27 -12.74 16.07
CA VAL A 232 -6.88 -12.40 15.84
C VAL A 232 -6.82 -11.53 14.62
N LEU A 233 -6.09 -10.42 14.72
CA LEU A 233 -5.71 -9.60 13.60
C LEU A 233 -4.26 -9.91 13.25
N VAL A 234 -4.01 -10.16 11.98
CA VAL A 234 -2.67 -10.44 11.46
C VAL A 234 -2.37 -9.42 10.37
N GLU A 235 -1.30 -8.65 10.53
CA GLU A 235 -0.90 -7.58 9.59
C GLU A 235 0.54 -7.76 9.15
N CYS A 236 0.82 -7.57 7.86
CA CYS A 236 2.19 -7.52 7.34
C CYS A 236 2.67 -6.08 7.25
N LEU A 237 3.77 -5.78 7.93
CA LEU A 237 4.36 -4.44 7.96
C LEU A 237 5.88 -4.51 7.97
N TYR A 238 6.52 -3.40 7.59
CA TYR A 238 7.95 -3.21 7.74
C TYR A 238 8.29 -2.95 9.21
N VAL A 239 9.15 -3.79 9.79
CA VAL A 239 9.72 -3.59 11.14
C VAL A 239 11.10 -2.92 11.10
N ALA A 240 11.74 -2.97 9.93
CA ALA A 240 12.97 -2.29 9.59
C ALA A 240 13.05 -2.16 8.05
N ALA A 241 13.96 -1.34 7.53
CA ALA A 241 14.19 -1.19 6.09
C ALA A 241 14.41 -2.58 5.42
N GLY A 242 13.70 -2.84 4.32
CA GLY A 242 13.70 -4.14 3.63
C GLY A 242 13.19 -5.35 4.43
N THR A 243 12.73 -5.20 5.68
CA THR A 243 12.35 -6.32 6.55
C THR A 243 10.86 -6.32 6.86
N LEU A 244 10.12 -7.19 6.17
CA LEU A 244 8.70 -7.46 6.43
C LEU A 244 8.51 -8.56 7.48
N LYS A 245 7.57 -8.33 8.40
CA LYS A 245 7.10 -9.30 9.39
C LYS A 245 5.57 -9.27 9.51
N TRP A 246 5.01 -10.36 10.01
CA TRP A 246 3.60 -10.48 10.36
C TRP A 246 3.41 -10.13 11.84
N LEU A 247 2.76 -9.02 12.14
CA LEU A 247 2.33 -8.70 13.49
C LEU A 247 1.03 -9.48 13.81
N VAL A 248 1.07 -10.31 14.84
CA VAL A 248 -0.11 -11.06 15.30
C VAL A 248 -0.66 -10.41 16.56
N THR A 249 -1.82 -9.77 16.43
CA THR A 249 -2.52 -9.08 17.52
C THR A 249 -3.72 -9.90 17.96
N ASN A 250 -3.71 -10.31 19.22
CA ASN A 250 -4.88 -10.95 19.83
C ASN A 250 -5.92 -9.89 20.17
N LEU A 251 -7.12 -10.04 19.65
CA LEU A 251 -8.28 -9.18 19.94
C LEU A 251 -9.20 -9.80 20.99
N GLY A 252 -8.99 -11.08 21.34
CA GLY A 252 -9.74 -11.81 22.36
C GLY A 252 -8.99 -11.94 23.69
N GLY A 253 -9.61 -12.62 24.65
CA GLY A 253 -9.02 -12.93 25.97
C GLY A 253 -8.20 -14.22 26.03
N THR A 254 -8.14 -14.98 24.93
CA THR A 254 -7.49 -16.30 24.87
C THR A 254 -5.97 -16.18 24.99
N THR A 255 -5.31 -17.10 25.69
CA THR A 255 -3.84 -17.11 25.74
C THR A 255 -3.26 -17.74 24.48
N ALA A 256 -2.32 -17.06 23.85
CA ALA A 256 -1.61 -17.55 22.67
C ALA A 256 -0.37 -18.37 23.06
N THR A 257 -0.15 -19.49 22.37
CA THR A 257 1.09 -20.27 22.39
C THR A 257 1.88 -19.94 21.13
N VAL A 258 3.18 -19.66 21.29
CA VAL A 258 4.06 -19.25 20.19
C VAL A 258 5.14 -20.29 19.97
N SER A 259 5.42 -20.65 18.70
CA SER A 259 6.44 -21.64 18.34
C SER A 259 7.27 -21.15 17.17
#